data_AF-A0A9D5SBC4-F1
#
_entry.id   AF-A0A9D5SBC4-F1
#
_cell.length_a   1.000
_cell.length_b   1.000
_cell.length_c   1.000
_cell.angle_alpha   90.00
_cell.angle_beta   90.00
_cell.angle_gamma   90.00
#
_symmetry.space_group_name_H-M   'P 1'
#
loop_
_entity.id
_entity.type
_entity.pdbx_description
1 polymer ?
#
loop_
_entity_poly.entity_id
_entity_poly.type
_entity_poly.pdbx_seq_one_letter_code
_entity_poly.pdbx_strand_id
1 'polypeptide(L)'
;MKRAIYLLLASSLSLSVCAQNNDAKARELYPKAMELFNAKEYKATINKVNEIDKLLGKGNARTNYLRTKAAYALNDYNLAQSACKAYFESMPKQDKGYSEMVVIKESLMSYFQAQMKKRQEDAAAWEAQEADRKAREAAEEASRQAQMKAAAEKRAAYASELEAKDKREAEAYANAQKTGTKAAYQEFIYDYPYGKKVAEAKREMNKKWPSPVRTLKNGKYGYTANGKFVVKPKYEYATDFSDGVARVGKDGKYGYVNEMGEEVVPLQYTAASSFNYGVAAVKDQNGDAYFILPSGARLQDATYLDTKSFKEGLAACQDENYLYGFVDNKGRLVVQHKYNTVGWFNEGICAVGKNINGKTLYGYIDNKGNQLCDFLYDEAKDFQGGVARVKTNGKYGLVDRFGSPITCCDYDYISEFKADGYALAKRSNLEVYIDKEGQLWAKVNGKYVAVKF
;
A
#
# COMPACT_ATOMS: atom_id res chain seq x y z
N MET A 1 -79.14 -14.72 53.22
CA MET A 1 -79.62 -13.94 52.05
C MET A 1 -79.76 -12.44 52.30
N LYS A 2 -80.55 -11.96 53.28
CA LYS A 2 -80.74 -10.50 53.50
C LYS A 2 -79.44 -9.70 53.77
N ARG A 3 -78.45 -10.24 54.49
CA ARG A 3 -77.12 -9.60 54.68
C ARG A 3 -76.26 -9.52 53.42
N ALA A 4 -76.36 -10.49 52.50
CA ALA A 4 -75.59 -10.51 51.26
C ALA A 4 -76.14 -9.50 50.23
N ILE A 5 -77.47 -9.34 50.19
CA ILE A 5 -78.14 -8.31 49.37
C ILE A 5 -77.81 -6.90 49.90
N TYR A 6 -77.72 -6.71 51.22
CA TYR A 6 -77.32 -5.43 51.82
C TYR A 6 -75.86 -5.06 51.55
N LEU A 7 -74.94 -6.03 51.54
CA LEU A 7 -73.53 -5.82 51.20
C LEU A 7 -73.32 -5.52 49.70
N LEU A 8 -74.06 -6.20 48.81
CA LEU A 8 -74.06 -5.91 47.37
C LEU A 8 -74.65 -4.52 47.09
N LEU A 9 -75.79 -4.16 47.70
CA LEU A 9 -76.40 -2.84 47.57
C LEU A 9 -75.54 -1.72 48.17
N ALA A 10 -74.88 -1.96 49.31
CA ALA A 10 -73.95 -1.01 49.93
C ALA A 10 -72.67 -0.82 49.10
N SER A 11 -72.15 -1.88 48.47
CA SER A 11 -71.02 -1.79 47.53
C SER A 11 -71.38 -1.06 46.24
N SER A 12 -72.58 -1.27 45.69
CA SER A 12 -73.04 -0.53 44.50
C SER A 12 -73.34 0.94 44.80
N LEU A 13 -73.83 1.26 46.00
CA LEU A 13 -74.02 2.65 46.45
C LEU A 13 -72.68 3.35 46.70
N SER A 14 -71.70 2.68 47.32
CA SER A 14 -70.38 3.29 47.59
C SER A 14 -69.57 3.52 46.32
N LEU A 15 -69.60 2.59 45.36
CA LEU A 15 -69.02 2.76 44.02
C LEU A 15 -69.70 3.90 43.24
N SER A 16 -71.02 4.03 43.32
CA SER A 16 -71.80 5.11 42.71
C SER A 16 -71.47 6.49 43.31
N VAL A 17 -71.31 6.59 44.63
CA VAL A 17 -70.98 7.85 45.32
C VAL A 17 -69.52 8.24 45.09
N CYS A 18 -68.57 7.30 45.08
CA CYS A 18 -67.17 7.57 44.76
C CYS A 18 -66.98 8.01 43.30
N ALA A 19 -67.68 7.39 42.34
CA ALA A 19 -67.65 7.81 40.94
C ALA A 19 -68.24 9.23 40.75
N GLN A 20 -69.36 9.54 41.40
CA GLN A 20 -69.94 10.89 41.39
C GLN A 20 -69.01 11.95 42.02
N ASN A 21 -68.25 11.58 43.06
CA ASN A 21 -67.31 12.48 43.73
C ASN A 21 -66.04 12.73 42.90
N ASN A 22 -65.56 11.73 42.14
CA ASN A 22 -64.42 11.89 41.22
C ASN A 22 -64.81 12.70 39.97
N ASP A 23 -66.01 12.50 39.43
CA ASP A 23 -66.54 13.31 38.33
C ASP A 23 -66.72 14.78 38.72
N ALA A 24 -67.15 15.06 39.95
CA ALA A 24 -67.27 16.41 40.48
C ALA A 24 -65.89 17.11 40.58
N LYS A 25 -64.87 16.41 41.10
CA LYS A 25 -63.49 16.89 41.17
C LYS A 25 -62.89 17.14 39.78
N ALA A 26 -63.12 16.23 38.83
CA ALA A 26 -62.68 16.40 37.44
C ALA A 26 -63.31 17.64 36.77
N ARG A 27 -64.59 17.93 37.07
CA ARG A 27 -65.28 19.14 36.58
C ARG A 27 -64.71 20.44 37.15
N GLU A 28 -64.23 20.44 38.38
CA GLU A 28 -63.60 21.62 39.02
C GLU A 28 -62.17 21.86 38.50
N LEU A 29 -61.45 20.80 38.13
CA LEU A 29 -60.05 20.90 37.66
C LEU A 29 -59.94 21.33 36.19
N TYR A 30 -60.94 21.05 35.36
CA TYR A 30 -60.90 21.39 33.93
C TYR A 30 -60.80 22.91 33.67
N PRO A 31 -61.57 23.81 34.33
CA PRO A 31 -61.37 25.25 34.22
C PRO A 31 -59.95 25.69 34.59
N LYS A 32 -59.37 25.12 35.65
CA LYS A 32 -57.98 25.41 36.07
C LYS A 32 -56.97 24.97 35.00
N ALA A 33 -57.19 23.84 34.33
CA ALA A 33 -56.38 23.43 33.19
C ALA A 33 -56.51 24.42 32.00
N MET A 34 -57.71 24.95 31.77
CA MET A 34 -57.96 25.95 30.72
C MET A 34 -57.30 27.31 31.03
N GLU A 35 -57.27 27.73 32.29
CA GLU A 35 -56.54 28.92 32.73
C GLU A 35 -55.04 28.79 32.45
N LEU A 36 -54.44 27.64 32.81
CA LEU A 36 -53.05 27.34 32.49
C LEU A 36 -52.79 27.35 30.98
N PHE A 37 -53.73 26.84 30.19
CA PHE A 37 -53.62 26.84 28.73
C PHE A 37 -53.64 28.27 28.18
N ASN A 38 -54.55 29.10 28.66
CA ASN A 38 -54.68 30.51 28.25
C ASN A 38 -53.45 31.34 28.70
N ALA A 39 -52.85 30.99 29.83
CA ALA A 39 -51.58 31.55 30.31
C ALA A 39 -50.35 31.06 29.50
N LYS A 40 -50.55 30.22 28.47
CA LYS A 40 -49.50 29.58 27.66
C LYS A 40 -48.59 28.63 28.44
N GLU A 41 -49.03 28.19 29.62
CA GLU A 41 -48.34 27.18 30.42
C GLU A 41 -48.72 25.76 29.93
N TYR A 42 -48.36 25.44 28.69
CA TYR A 42 -48.83 24.23 28.02
C TYR A 42 -48.36 22.93 28.68
N LYS A 43 -47.17 22.91 29.28
CA LYS A 43 -46.66 21.74 30.03
C LYS A 43 -47.45 21.53 31.33
N ALA A 44 -47.75 22.61 32.05
CA ALA A 44 -48.58 22.57 33.25
C ALA A 44 -50.03 22.17 32.91
N THR A 45 -50.54 22.64 31.77
CA THR A 45 -51.84 22.25 31.20
C THR A 45 -51.89 20.73 30.97
N ILE A 46 -50.91 20.15 30.29
CA ILE A 46 -50.87 18.70 30.02
C ILE A 46 -50.82 17.90 31.33
N ASN A 47 -49.99 18.33 32.30
CA ASN A 47 -49.92 17.70 33.62
C ASN A 47 -51.28 17.74 34.33
N LYS A 48 -51.97 18.89 34.31
CA LYS A 48 -53.29 19.07 34.90
C LYS A 48 -54.35 18.22 34.20
N VAL A 49 -54.30 18.13 32.88
CA VAL A 49 -55.18 17.24 32.09
C VAL A 49 -54.93 15.77 32.41
N ASN A 50 -53.68 15.35 32.62
CA ASN A 50 -53.36 13.98 33.05
C ASN A 50 -53.89 13.67 34.46
N GLU A 51 -53.91 14.64 35.37
CA GLU A 51 -54.57 14.49 36.68
C GLU A 51 -56.08 14.29 36.53
N ILE A 52 -56.73 15.03 35.62
CA ILE A 52 -58.16 14.89 35.33
C ILE A 52 -58.46 13.50 34.77
N ASP A 53 -57.67 13.04 33.80
CA ASP A 53 -57.86 11.71 33.18
C ASP A 53 -57.66 10.57 34.16
N LYS A 54 -56.75 10.71 35.14
CA LYS A 54 -56.57 9.75 36.23
C LYS A 54 -57.82 9.65 37.11
N LEU A 55 -58.50 10.76 37.39
CA LEU A 55 -59.74 10.78 38.17
C LEU A 55 -60.91 10.15 37.41
N LEU A 56 -60.95 10.37 36.10
CA LEU A 56 -61.99 9.84 35.21
C LEU A 56 -61.74 8.39 34.73
N GLY A 57 -60.54 7.85 35.00
CA GLY A 57 -60.09 6.53 34.53
C GLY A 57 -59.78 6.45 33.03
N LYS A 58 -60.19 7.44 32.24
CA LYS A 58 -59.88 7.60 30.82
C LYS A 58 -60.00 9.06 30.38
N GLY A 59 -59.27 9.42 29.32
CA GLY A 59 -59.43 10.71 28.65
C GLY A 59 -60.79 10.81 27.95
N ASN A 60 -61.40 11.98 28.07
CA ASN A 60 -62.64 12.34 27.38
C ASN A 60 -62.37 13.34 26.24
N ALA A 61 -63.39 13.68 25.44
CA ALA A 61 -63.23 14.61 24.33
C ALA A 61 -62.60 15.95 24.75
N ARG A 62 -63.02 16.53 25.87
CA ARG A 62 -62.56 17.86 26.31
C ARG A 62 -61.10 17.86 26.77
N THR A 63 -60.72 16.83 27.52
CA THR A 63 -59.33 16.64 27.99
C THR A 63 -58.40 16.31 26.82
N ASN A 64 -58.81 15.46 25.88
CA ASN A 64 -58.06 15.19 24.66
C ASN A 64 -57.94 16.40 23.74
N TYR A 65 -58.98 17.24 23.65
CA TYR A 65 -58.95 18.52 22.94
C TYR A 65 -57.87 19.45 23.52
N LEU A 66 -57.90 19.69 24.83
CA LEU A 66 -56.95 20.59 25.49
C LEU A 66 -55.52 20.04 25.45
N ARG A 67 -55.35 18.72 25.64
CA ARG A 67 -54.06 18.02 25.51
C ARG A 67 -53.48 18.16 24.10
N THR A 68 -54.31 17.99 23.07
CA THR A 68 -53.86 18.11 21.68
C THR A 68 -53.35 19.51 21.40
N LYS A 69 -54.09 20.55 21.77
CA LYS A 69 -53.68 21.94 21.53
C LYS A 69 -52.43 22.31 22.31
N ALA A 70 -52.33 21.88 23.57
CA ALA A 70 -51.15 22.14 24.40
C ALA A 70 -49.90 21.43 23.84
N ALA A 71 -50.03 20.16 23.42
CA ALA A 71 -48.93 19.41 22.82
C ALA A 71 -48.52 19.98 21.46
N TYR A 72 -49.49 20.38 20.62
CA TYR A 72 -49.23 21.02 19.33
C TYR A 72 -48.50 22.36 19.50
N ALA A 73 -48.91 23.18 20.46
CA ALA A 73 -48.25 24.45 20.78
C ALA A 73 -46.82 24.27 21.34
N LEU A 74 -46.52 23.11 21.93
CA LEU A 74 -45.19 22.73 22.40
C LEU A 74 -44.31 22.09 21.31
N ASN A 75 -44.81 21.95 20.08
CA ASN A 75 -44.20 21.16 19.00
C ASN A 75 -43.99 19.68 19.37
N ASP A 76 -44.70 19.17 20.37
CA ASP A 76 -44.72 17.73 20.69
C ASP A 76 -45.76 17.04 19.79
N TYR A 77 -45.42 16.91 18.51
CA TYR A 77 -46.32 16.41 17.48
C TYR A 77 -46.71 14.94 17.67
N ASN A 78 -45.89 14.15 18.37
CA ASN A 78 -46.20 12.75 18.71
C ASN A 78 -47.30 12.69 19.77
N LEU A 79 -47.19 13.48 20.83
CA LEU A 79 -48.23 13.60 21.85
C LEU A 79 -49.49 14.25 21.27
N ALA A 80 -49.35 15.26 20.40
CA ALA A 80 -50.46 15.90 19.72
C ALA A 80 -51.21 14.90 18.81
N GLN A 81 -50.51 14.05 18.06
CA GLN A 81 -51.14 13.04 17.19
C GLN A 81 -51.90 11.98 17.99
N SER A 82 -51.31 11.46 19.07
CA SER A 82 -51.96 10.46 19.92
C SER A 82 -53.20 11.03 20.62
N ALA A 83 -53.11 12.24 21.17
CA ALA A 83 -54.24 12.93 21.80
C ALA A 83 -55.33 13.31 20.79
N CYS A 84 -54.94 13.75 19.58
CA CYS A 84 -55.86 14.11 18.50
C CYS A 84 -56.63 12.88 18.01
N LYS A 85 -55.96 11.74 17.87
CA LYS A 85 -56.61 10.46 17.56
C LYS A 85 -57.62 10.08 18.65
N ALA A 86 -57.24 10.13 19.91
CA ALA A 86 -58.12 9.83 21.05
C ALA A 86 -59.32 10.79 21.15
N TYR A 87 -59.18 12.05 20.71
CA TYR A 87 -60.29 13.00 20.57
C TYR A 87 -61.33 12.50 19.57
N PHE A 88 -60.93 12.13 18.34
CA PHE A 88 -61.86 11.67 17.31
C PHE A 88 -62.49 10.30 17.63
N GLU A 89 -61.76 9.42 18.31
CA GLU A 89 -62.28 8.12 18.79
C GLU A 89 -63.40 8.28 19.82
N SER A 90 -63.43 9.41 20.55
CA SER A 90 -64.50 9.72 21.52
C SER A 90 -65.82 10.21 20.87
N MET A 91 -65.89 10.26 19.54
CA MET A 91 -67.05 10.66 18.73
C MET A 91 -67.73 12.01 19.09
N PRO A 92 -66.99 13.13 19.18
CA PRO A 92 -67.51 14.40 19.69
C PRO A 92 -68.25 15.24 18.63
N LYS A 93 -69.12 14.65 17.78
CA LYS A 93 -69.70 15.30 16.57
C LYS A 93 -70.45 16.63 16.79
N GLN A 94 -70.73 17.03 18.03
CA GLN A 94 -71.38 18.30 18.41
C GLN A 94 -70.49 19.19 19.32
N ASP A 95 -69.21 18.87 19.47
CA ASP A 95 -68.27 19.63 20.30
C ASP A 95 -67.79 20.90 19.57
N LYS A 96 -67.77 22.03 20.29
CA LYS A 96 -67.39 23.33 19.74
C LYS A 96 -65.96 23.35 19.18
N GLY A 97 -65.08 22.47 19.64
CA GLY A 97 -63.69 22.36 19.20
C GLY A 97 -63.47 21.45 17.98
N TYR A 98 -64.54 20.84 17.43
CA TYR A 98 -64.42 19.82 16.39
C TYR A 98 -63.74 20.34 15.11
N SER A 99 -64.14 21.51 14.61
CA SER A 99 -63.57 22.11 13.40
C SER A 99 -62.08 22.44 13.57
N GLU A 100 -61.69 23.00 14.72
CA GLU A 100 -60.28 23.30 15.04
C GLU A 100 -59.42 22.01 15.09
N MET A 101 -59.97 20.93 15.65
CA MET A 101 -59.26 19.65 15.72
C MET A 101 -59.08 18.99 14.36
N VAL A 102 -60.00 19.20 13.42
CA VAL A 102 -59.85 18.74 12.03
C VAL A 102 -58.65 19.44 11.37
N VAL A 103 -58.51 20.75 11.56
CA VAL A 103 -57.36 21.51 11.04
C VAL A 103 -56.03 21.03 11.65
N ILE A 104 -56.00 20.80 12.97
CA ILE A 104 -54.80 20.26 13.64
C ILE A 104 -54.48 18.85 13.15
N LYS A 105 -55.48 17.99 12.95
CA LYS A 105 -55.31 16.65 12.39
C LYS A 105 -54.69 16.67 11.00
N GLU A 106 -55.21 17.50 10.10
CA GLU A 106 -54.69 17.67 8.75
C GLU A 106 -53.25 18.19 8.75
N SER A 107 -52.96 19.16 9.62
CA SER A 107 -51.61 19.72 9.80
C SER A 107 -50.61 18.67 10.30
N LEU A 108 -51.00 17.87 11.30
CA LEU A 108 -50.19 16.76 11.81
C LEU A 108 -49.99 15.67 10.74
N MET A 109 -51.02 15.32 9.98
CA MET A 109 -50.92 14.34 8.89
C MET A 109 -49.91 14.80 7.84
N SER A 110 -49.99 16.06 7.41
CA SER A 110 -49.03 16.65 6.47
C SER A 110 -47.60 16.64 7.01
N TYR A 111 -47.41 17.01 8.28
CA TYR A 111 -46.10 16.97 8.96
C TYR A 111 -45.50 15.55 8.96
N PHE A 112 -46.26 14.53 9.40
CA PHE A 112 -45.76 13.17 9.46
C PHE A 112 -45.56 12.56 8.07
N GLN A 113 -46.39 12.89 7.09
CA GLN A 113 -46.18 12.50 5.68
C GLN A 113 -44.88 13.08 5.13
N ALA A 114 -44.61 14.37 5.36
CA ALA A 114 -43.36 15.00 4.95
C ALA A 114 -42.13 14.37 5.64
N GLN A 115 -42.22 14.08 6.95
CA GLN A 115 -41.15 13.40 7.69
C GLN A 115 -40.90 11.96 7.21
N MET A 116 -41.95 11.25 6.81
CA MET A 116 -41.82 9.91 6.22
C MET A 116 -41.18 9.97 4.84
N LYS A 117 -41.63 10.90 3.99
CA LYS A 117 -41.06 11.10 2.65
C LYS A 117 -39.57 11.45 2.73
N LYS A 118 -39.18 12.38 3.61
CA LYS A 118 -37.78 12.74 3.82
C LYS A 118 -36.95 11.53 4.27
N ARG A 119 -37.47 10.73 5.22
CA ARG A 119 -36.78 9.50 5.66
C ARG A 119 -36.63 8.48 4.53
N GLN A 120 -37.61 8.37 3.63
CA GLN A 120 -37.52 7.50 2.45
C GLN A 120 -36.48 8.02 1.45
N GLU A 121 -36.42 9.32 1.21
CA GLU A 121 -35.43 9.96 0.34
C GLU A 121 -34.00 9.79 0.90
N ASP A 122 -33.81 10.03 2.20
CA ASP A 122 -32.52 9.85 2.89
C ASP A 122 -32.08 8.38 2.86
N ALA A 123 -33.01 7.43 3.06
CA ALA A 123 -32.73 6.00 2.96
C ALA A 123 -32.34 5.58 1.54
N ALA A 124 -33.07 6.04 0.53
CA ALA A 124 -32.77 5.76 -0.88
C ALA A 124 -31.42 6.36 -1.31
N ALA A 125 -31.09 7.56 -0.82
CA ALA A 125 -29.79 8.19 -1.07
C ALA A 125 -28.64 7.39 -0.43
N TRP A 126 -28.84 6.89 0.79
CA TRP A 126 -27.86 6.03 1.47
C TRP A 126 -27.69 4.69 0.73
N GLU A 127 -28.78 4.04 0.31
CA GLU A 127 -28.73 2.80 -0.48
C GLU A 127 -27.99 2.99 -1.82
N ALA A 128 -28.22 4.12 -2.50
CA ALA A 128 -27.52 4.44 -3.75
C ALA A 128 -26.02 4.67 -3.53
N GLN A 129 -25.64 5.38 -2.47
CA GLN A 129 -24.22 5.57 -2.10
C GLN A 129 -23.55 4.24 -1.74
N GLU A 130 -24.24 3.39 -1.00
CA GLU A 130 -23.74 2.08 -0.60
C GLU A 130 -23.60 1.13 -1.80
N ALA A 131 -24.54 1.18 -2.76
CA ALA A 131 -24.45 0.44 -4.01
C ALA A 131 -23.28 0.91 -4.88
N ASP A 132 -23.07 2.22 -5.01
CA ASP A 132 -21.92 2.80 -5.73
C ASP A 132 -20.59 2.41 -5.08
N ARG A 133 -20.50 2.48 -3.73
CA ARG A 133 -19.33 2.04 -2.98
C ARG A 133 -19.02 0.57 -3.25
N LYS A 134 -20.03 -0.31 -3.14
CA LYS A 134 -19.88 -1.75 -3.43
C LYS A 134 -19.49 -2.02 -4.88
N ALA A 135 -20.04 -1.26 -5.84
CA ALA A 135 -19.69 -1.39 -7.24
C ALA A 135 -18.23 -1.00 -7.50
N ARG A 136 -17.75 0.09 -6.87
CA ARG A 136 -16.33 0.50 -6.94
C ARG A 136 -15.41 -0.54 -6.31
N GLU A 137 -15.74 -1.04 -5.12
CA GLU A 137 -14.97 -2.09 -4.44
C GLU A 137 -14.92 -3.39 -5.27
N ALA A 138 -16.04 -3.78 -5.90
CA ALA A 138 -16.10 -4.94 -6.78
C ALA A 138 -15.31 -4.74 -8.09
N ALA A 139 -15.35 -3.55 -8.68
CA ALA A 139 -14.57 -3.22 -9.87
C ALA A 139 -13.06 -3.22 -9.60
N GLU A 140 -12.64 -2.67 -8.46
CA GLU A 140 -11.25 -2.74 -8.00
C GLU A 140 -10.82 -4.19 -7.77
N GLU A 141 -11.64 -5.02 -7.12
CA GLU A 141 -11.33 -6.43 -6.90
C GLU A 141 -11.24 -7.22 -8.21
N ALA A 142 -12.15 -7.00 -9.16
CA ALA A 142 -12.10 -7.64 -10.48
C ALA A 142 -10.84 -7.23 -11.27
N SER A 143 -10.46 -5.96 -11.21
CA SER A 143 -9.21 -5.45 -11.80
C SER A 143 -7.98 -6.10 -11.16
N ARG A 144 -7.97 -6.23 -9.82
CA ARG A 144 -6.91 -6.95 -9.08
C ARG A 144 -6.80 -8.41 -9.53
N GLN A 145 -7.91 -9.13 -9.62
CA GLN A 145 -7.91 -10.54 -10.04
C GLN A 145 -7.44 -10.71 -11.48
N ALA A 146 -7.82 -9.81 -12.39
CA ALA A 146 -7.34 -9.81 -13.76
C ALA A 146 -5.82 -9.58 -13.83
N GLN A 147 -5.28 -8.64 -13.06
CA GLN A 147 -3.84 -8.39 -12.97
C GLN A 147 -3.09 -9.62 -12.41
N MET A 148 -3.61 -10.25 -11.35
CA MET A 148 -3.00 -11.46 -10.78
C MET A 148 -3.02 -12.65 -11.74
N LYS A 149 -4.12 -12.84 -12.50
CA LYS A 149 -4.21 -13.90 -13.52
C LYS A 149 -3.22 -13.65 -14.67
N ALA A 150 -3.16 -12.43 -15.19
CA ALA A 150 -2.20 -12.07 -16.23
C ALA A 150 -0.75 -12.25 -15.76
N ALA A 151 -0.45 -11.92 -14.49
CA ALA A 151 0.84 -12.18 -13.88
C ALA A 151 1.15 -13.68 -13.79
N ALA A 152 0.17 -14.52 -13.43
CA ALA A 152 0.32 -15.97 -13.38
C ALA A 152 0.63 -16.59 -14.76
N GLU A 153 -0.03 -16.11 -15.82
CA GLU A 153 0.24 -16.55 -17.20
C GLU A 153 1.67 -16.16 -17.64
N LYS A 154 2.13 -14.94 -17.32
CA LYS A 154 3.51 -14.50 -17.57
C LYS A 154 4.53 -15.37 -16.81
N ARG A 155 4.24 -15.75 -15.57
CA ARG A 155 5.09 -16.66 -14.76
C ARG A 155 5.24 -18.03 -15.44
N ALA A 156 4.15 -18.60 -15.96
CA ALA A 156 4.18 -19.89 -16.65
C ALA A 156 5.02 -19.85 -17.94
N ALA A 157 4.87 -18.79 -18.76
CA ALA A 157 5.67 -18.61 -19.96
C ALA A 157 7.17 -18.46 -19.64
N TYR A 158 7.49 -17.67 -18.62
CA TYR A 158 8.86 -17.46 -18.17
C TYR A 158 9.53 -18.72 -17.63
N ALA A 159 8.79 -19.62 -16.96
CA ALA A 159 9.33 -20.89 -16.50
C ALA A 159 9.88 -21.73 -17.66
N SER A 160 9.15 -21.79 -18.78
CA SER A 160 9.60 -22.49 -20.00
C SER A 160 10.82 -21.82 -20.64
N GLU A 161 10.87 -20.49 -20.65
CA GLU A 161 12.03 -19.74 -21.14
C GLU A 161 13.28 -19.95 -20.27
N LEU A 162 13.10 -20.04 -18.95
CA LEU A 162 14.18 -20.27 -18.00
C LEU A 162 14.83 -21.64 -18.21
N GLU A 163 14.05 -22.70 -18.44
CA GLU A 163 14.59 -24.02 -18.78
C GLU A 163 15.41 -24.00 -20.07
N ALA A 164 14.93 -23.28 -21.10
CA ALA A 164 15.68 -23.11 -22.34
C ALA A 164 16.98 -22.31 -22.14
N LYS A 165 16.94 -21.28 -21.27
CA LYS A 165 18.12 -20.47 -20.92
C LYS A 165 19.15 -21.28 -20.15
N ASP A 166 18.73 -22.09 -19.18
CA ASP A 166 19.61 -22.99 -18.42
C ASP A 166 20.30 -24.00 -19.34
N LYS A 167 19.59 -24.53 -20.35
CA LYS A 167 20.18 -25.42 -21.35
C LYS A 167 21.25 -24.70 -22.19
N ARG A 168 20.95 -23.51 -22.70
CA ARG A 168 21.91 -22.69 -23.49
C ARG A 168 23.14 -22.32 -22.67
N GLU A 169 22.96 -21.98 -21.40
CA GLU A 169 24.05 -21.72 -20.47
C GLU A 169 24.96 -22.95 -20.34
N ALA A 170 24.39 -24.13 -20.10
CA ALA A 170 25.15 -25.36 -19.95
C ALA A 170 25.96 -25.70 -21.22
N GLU A 171 25.37 -25.50 -22.40
CA GLU A 171 26.05 -25.68 -23.69
C GLU A 171 27.19 -24.65 -23.88
N ALA A 172 26.96 -23.38 -23.56
CA ALA A 172 27.97 -22.34 -23.62
C ALA A 172 29.15 -22.61 -22.67
N TYR A 173 28.86 -23.09 -21.46
CA TYR A 173 29.90 -23.47 -20.51
C TYR A 173 30.72 -24.67 -21.01
N ALA A 174 30.07 -25.69 -21.55
CA ALA A 174 30.77 -26.83 -22.15
C ALA A 174 31.68 -26.40 -23.32
N ASN A 175 31.23 -25.45 -24.13
CA ASN A 175 32.05 -24.86 -25.19
C ASN A 175 33.25 -24.08 -24.63
N ALA A 176 33.07 -23.29 -23.56
CA ALA A 176 34.18 -22.61 -22.90
C ALA A 176 35.21 -23.59 -22.34
N GLN A 177 34.76 -24.71 -21.74
CA GLN A 177 35.62 -25.79 -21.28
C GLN A 177 36.39 -26.44 -22.43
N LYS A 178 35.73 -26.68 -23.57
CA LYS A 178 36.35 -27.26 -24.78
C LYS A 178 37.40 -26.33 -25.39
N THR A 179 37.14 -25.02 -25.44
CA THR A 179 38.09 -24.01 -25.92
C THR A 179 39.29 -23.88 -24.98
N GLY A 180 39.06 -23.94 -23.66
CA GLY A 180 40.12 -24.10 -22.67
C GLY A 180 41.00 -22.87 -22.43
N THR A 181 40.57 -21.66 -22.82
CA THR A 181 41.31 -20.40 -22.63
C THR A 181 40.68 -19.51 -21.56
N LYS A 182 41.49 -18.68 -20.87
CA LYS A 182 40.97 -17.71 -19.88
C LYS A 182 39.89 -16.79 -20.49
N ALA A 183 40.11 -16.35 -21.73
CA ALA A 183 39.17 -15.50 -22.47
C ALA A 183 37.81 -16.18 -22.70
N ALA A 184 37.77 -17.46 -23.10
CA ALA A 184 36.52 -18.18 -23.33
C ALA A 184 35.69 -18.35 -22.04
N TYR A 185 36.35 -18.60 -20.90
CA TYR A 185 35.68 -18.64 -19.61
C TYR A 185 35.14 -17.27 -19.20
N GLN A 186 35.92 -16.21 -19.44
CA GLN A 186 35.54 -14.85 -19.12
C GLN A 186 34.35 -14.37 -19.95
N GLU A 187 34.35 -14.67 -21.26
CA GLU A 187 33.22 -14.40 -22.16
C GLU A 187 31.95 -15.14 -21.70
N PHE A 188 32.05 -16.42 -21.36
CA PHE A 188 30.93 -17.17 -20.78
C PHE A 188 30.38 -16.50 -19.49
N ILE A 189 31.26 -16.08 -18.58
CA ILE A 189 30.87 -15.41 -17.33
C ILE A 189 30.14 -14.09 -17.62
N TYR A 190 30.53 -13.37 -18.67
CA TYR A 190 29.88 -12.12 -19.07
C TYR A 190 28.52 -12.33 -19.71
N ASP A 191 28.38 -13.36 -20.55
CA ASP A 191 27.12 -13.66 -21.24
C ASP A 191 26.06 -14.20 -20.26
N TYR A 192 26.48 -14.88 -19.19
CA TYR A 192 25.60 -15.53 -18.23
C TYR A 192 25.88 -15.11 -16.78
N PRO A 193 25.82 -13.83 -16.38
CA PRO A 193 26.38 -13.38 -15.10
C PRO A 193 25.73 -13.95 -13.83
N TYR A 194 24.50 -14.45 -13.94
CA TYR A 194 23.75 -15.16 -12.87
C TYR A 194 23.51 -16.63 -13.20
N GLY A 195 24.23 -17.13 -14.19
CA GLY A 195 24.14 -18.52 -14.59
C GLY A 195 24.52 -19.47 -13.47
N LYS A 196 23.85 -20.62 -13.42
CA LYS A 196 24.11 -21.68 -12.41
C LYS A 196 25.56 -22.20 -12.48
N LYS A 197 26.20 -22.10 -13.64
CA LYS A 197 27.57 -22.56 -13.92
C LYS A 197 28.62 -21.48 -13.73
N VAL A 198 28.27 -20.21 -13.51
CA VAL A 198 29.24 -19.12 -13.31
C VAL A 198 30.18 -19.37 -12.14
N ALA A 199 29.65 -19.85 -11.00
CA ALA A 199 30.45 -20.11 -9.83
C ALA A 199 31.48 -21.23 -10.10
N GLU A 200 31.09 -22.25 -10.86
CA GLU A 200 31.96 -23.34 -11.30
C GLU A 200 33.03 -22.83 -12.28
N ALA A 201 32.62 -22.08 -13.31
CA ALA A 201 33.50 -21.45 -14.27
C ALA A 201 34.54 -20.54 -13.62
N LYS A 202 34.15 -19.69 -12.65
CA LYS A 202 35.05 -18.84 -11.87
C LYS A 202 36.06 -19.66 -11.06
N ARG A 203 35.62 -20.75 -10.43
CA ARG A 203 36.51 -21.65 -9.68
C ARG A 203 37.53 -22.33 -10.60
N GLU A 204 37.10 -22.85 -11.74
CA GLU A 204 37.99 -23.47 -12.72
C GLU A 204 38.99 -22.46 -13.29
N MET A 205 38.51 -21.27 -13.66
CA MET A 205 39.35 -20.19 -14.18
C MET A 205 40.41 -19.76 -13.16
N ASN A 206 40.02 -19.53 -11.90
CA ASN A 206 40.94 -19.13 -10.83
C ASN A 206 41.94 -20.24 -10.47
N LYS A 207 41.56 -21.53 -10.63
CA LYS A 207 42.46 -22.66 -10.42
C LYS A 207 43.51 -22.76 -11.53
N LYS A 208 43.11 -22.56 -12.79
CA LYS A 208 44.01 -22.65 -13.96
C LYS A 208 44.90 -21.41 -14.13
N TRP A 209 44.37 -20.22 -13.84
CA TRP A 209 45.06 -18.94 -14.01
C TRP A 209 44.86 -18.06 -12.76
N PRO A 210 45.53 -18.38 -11.64
CA PRO A 210 45.39 -17.62 -10.41
C PRO A 210 45.93 -16.19 -10.60
N SER A 211 45.10 -15.20 -10.27
CA SER A 211 45.53 -13.81 -10.28
C SER A 211 46.48 -13.50 -9.10
N PRO A 212 47.38 -12.52 -9.24
CA PRO A 212 48.23 -12.10 -8.15
C PRO A 212 47.42 -11.59 -6.94
N VAL A 213 47.92 -11.87 -5.74
CA VAL A 213 47.24 -11.53 -4.48
C VAL A 213 47.70 -10.18 -3.98
N ARG A 214 46.73 -9.30 -3.70
CA ARG A 214 46.98 -8.00 -3.08
C ARG A 214 47.65 -8.18 -1.71
N THR A 215 48.81 -7.58 -1.53
CA THR A 215 49.65 -7.76 -0.35
C THR A 215 50.05 -6.39 0.23
N LEU A 216 49.79 -6.17 1.51
CA LEU A 216 50.18 -4.97 2.25
C LEU A 216 51.52 -5.18 2.93
N LYS A 217 52.49 -4.28 2.70
CA LYS A 217 53.79 -4.30 3.38
C LYS A 217 54.26 -2.87 3.61
N ASN A 218 54.66 -2.56 4.84
CA ASN A 218 55.12 -1.22 5.27
C ASN A 218 54.12 -0.10 4.92
N GLY A 219 52.82 -0.36 5.08
CA GLY A 219 51.77 0.63 4.81
C GLY A 219 51.50 0.91 3.33
N LYS A 220 52.13 0.19 2.40
CA LYS A 220 51.88 0.30 0.95
C LYS A 220 51.46 -1.04 0.36
N TYR A 221 50.61 -1.01 -0.64
CA TYR A 221 50.12 -2.17 -1.37
C TYR A 221 51.02 -2.50 -2.57
N GLY A 222 51.20 -3.80 -2.77
CA GLY A 222 51.73 -4.43 -3.98
C GLY A 222 50.98 -5.73 -4.26
N TYR A 223 51.50 -6.55 -5.17
CA TYR A 223 50.88 -7.82 -5.56
C TYR A 223 51.90 -8.94 -5.60
N THR A 224 51.50 -10.11 -5.11
CA THR A 224 52.34 -11.32 -5.10
C THR A 224 51.75 -12.44 -5.93
N ALA A 225 52.60 -13.15 -6.68
CA ALA A 225 52.24 -14.39 -7.35
C ALA A 225 53.23 -15.47 -6.88
N ASN A 226 52.72 -16.63 -6.47
CA ASN A 226 53.55 -17.73 -5.93
C ASN A 226 54.53 -17.29 -4.83
N GLY A 227 54.08 -16.39 -3.94
CA GLY A 227 54.88 -15.87 -2.81
C GLY A 227 55.94 -14.82 -3.18
N LYS A 228 56.06 -14.42 -4.45
CA LYS A 228 57.00 -13.38 -4.90
C LYS A 228 56.25 -12.14 -5.36
N PHE A 229 56.78 -10.95 -5.09
CA PHE A 229 56.19 -9.71 -5.56
C PHE A 229 56.34 -9.58 -7.09
N VAL A 230 55.21 -9.52 -7.79
CA VAL A 230 55.13 -9.10 -9.21
C VAL A 230 54.99 -7.58 -9.31
N VAL A 231 54.35 -6.96 -8.31
CA VAL A 231 54.31 -5.51 -8.13
C VAL A 231 54.82 -5.21 -6.73
N LYS A 232 55.95 -4.51 -6.62
CA LYS A 232 56.50 -4.12 -5.33
C LYS A 232 55.52 -3.17 -4.59
N PRO A 233 55.47 -3.23 -3.24
CA PRO A 233 54.66 -2.30 -2.45
C PRO A 233 55.02 -0.84 -2.73
N LYS A 234 54.09 -0.09 -3.34
CA LYS A 234 54.29 1.34 -3.65
C LYS A 234 53.01 2.16 -3.67
N TYR A 235 51.85 1.51 -3.72
CA TYR A 235 50.55 2.17 -3.80
C TYR A 235 49.94 2.36 -2.41
N GLU A 236 49.15 3.41 -2.22
CA GLU A 236 48.39 3.67 -0.99
C GLU A 236 47.05 2.95 -0.98
N TYR A 237 46.54 2.68 -2.18
CA TYR A 237 45.30 1.99 -2.39
C TYR A 237 45.48 0.94 -3.50
N ALA A 238 44.86 -0.22 -3.32
CA ALA A 238 44.86 -1.31 -4.28
C ALA A 238 43.59 -2.15 -4.11
N THR A 239 43.03 -2.62 -5.21
CA THR A 239 41.93 -3.60 -5.25
C THR A 239 42.45 -4.98 -5.64
N ASP A 240 41.66 -6.02 -5.46
CA ASP A 240 42.00 -7.32 -6.04
C ASP A 240 41.85 -7.26 -7.57
N PHE A 241 42.52 -8.18 -8.28
CA PHE A 241 42.41 -8.27 -9.73
C PHE A 241 40.99 -8.61 -10.17
N SER A 242 40.51 -7.88 -11.17
CA SER A 242 39.25 -8.13 -11.86
C SER A 242 39.48 -7.90 -13.35
N ASP A 243 39.02 -8.82 -14.18
CA ASP A 243 39.22 -8.78 -15.63
C ASP A 243 40.69 -8.61 -16.08
N GLY A 244 41.62 -9.20 -15.32
CA GLY A 244 43.05 -9.20 -15.63
C GLY A 244 43.81 -7.93 -15.23
N VAL A 245 43.13 -6.96 -14.60
CA VAL A 245 43.74 -5.72 -14.12
C VAL A 245 43.27 -5.38 -12.71
N ALA A 246 44.04 -4.57 -11.98
CA ALA A 246 43.69 -4.14 -10.64
C ALA A 246 43.80 -2.61 -10.53
N ARG A 247 42.78 -1.98 -9.94
CA ARG A 247 42.80 -0.55 -9.64
C ARG A 247 43.83 -0.29 -8.53
N VAL A 248 44.70 0.67 -8.78
CA VAL A 248 45.74 1.13 -7.84
C VAL A 248 45.65 2.64 -7.68
N GLY A 249 46.07 3.15 -6.52
CA GLY A 249 46.03 4.57 -6.23
C GLY A 249 47.21 5.04 -5.38
N LYS A 250 47.64 6.27 -5.66
CA LYS A 250 48.70 6.97 -4.94
C LYS A 250 48.48 8.48 -5.13
N ASP A 251 48.73 9.28 -4.11
CA ASP A 251 48.67 10.75 -4.18
C ASP A 251 47.28 11.26 -4.65
N GLY A 252 46.21 10.55 -4.28
CA GLY A 252 44.83 10.88 -4.65
C GLY A 252 44.46 10.60 -6.12
N LYS A 253 45.35 9.98 -6.89
CA LYS A 253 45.10 9.60 -8.29
C LYS A 253 45.02 8.09 -8.44
N TYR A 254 44.24 7.65 -9.44
CA TYR A 254 43.99 6.25 -9.72
C TYR A 254 44.40 5.86 -11.14
N GLY A 255 44.83 4.60 -11.27
CA GLY A 255 45.21 3.94 -12.51
C GLY A 255 45.10 2.43 -12.34
N TYR A 256 45.72 1.66 -13.25
CA TYR A 256 45.56 0.21 -13.29
C TYR A 256 46.87 -0.51 -13.62
N VAL A 257 47.06 -1.65 -12.96
CA VAL A 257 48.15 -2.59 -13.24
C VAL A 257 47.59 -3.92 -13.72
N ASN A 258 48.29 -4.58 -14.65
CA ASN A 258 47.93 -5.91 -15.12
C ASN A 258 48.57 -7.03 -14.25
N GLU A 259 48.21 -8.28 -14.53
CA GLU A 259 48.69 -9.45 -13.76
C GLU A 259 50.22 -9.67 -13.88
N MET A 260 50.85 -9.09 -14.90
CA MET A 260 52.31 -9.09 -15.10
C MET A 260 53.00 -8.00 -14.28
N GLY A 261 52.23 -7.13 -13.63
CA GLY A 261 52.69 -6.02 -12.81
C GLY A 261 53.03 -4.74 -13.58
N GLU A 262 52.66 -4.69 -14.86
CA GLU A 262 52.83 -3.52 -15.72
C GLU A 262 51.71 -2.52 -15.44
N GLU A 263 52.07 -1.24 -15.42
CA GLU A 263 51.10 -0.15 -15.33
C GLU A 263 50.49 0.07 -16.72
N VAL A 264 49.33 -0.55 -16.96
CA VAL A 264 48.60 -0.45 -18.24
C VAL A 264 47.83 0.86 -18.36
N VAL A 265 47.53 1.50 -17.23
CA VAL A 265 46.88 2.80 -17.18
C VAL A 265 47.55 3.66 -16.10
N PRO A 266 48.17 4.79 -16.47
CA PRO A 266 48.83 5.68 -15.52
C PRO A 266 47.90 6.20 -14.42
N LEU A 267 48.49 6.60 -13.29
CA LEU A 267 47.77 7.27 -12.20
C LEU A 267 47.36 8.70 -12.59
N GLN A 268 46.24 8.85 -13.29
CA GLN A 268 45.78 10.15 -13.80
C GLN A 268 44.35 10.51 -13.38
N TYR A 269 43.52 9.51 -13.06
CA TYR A 269 42.10 9.72 -12.77
C TYR A 269 41.86 10.19 -11.34
N THR A 270 40.88 11.08 -11.17
CA THR A 270 40.43 11.55 -9.85
C THR A 270 39.50 10.55 -9.18
N ALA A 271 38.76 9.79 -9.97
CA ALA A 271 38.01 8.62 -9.54
C ALA A 271 38.06 7.53 -10.62
N ALA A 272 38.06 6.28 -10.20
CA ALA A 272 38.12 5.13 -11.08
C ALA A 272 37.40 3.97 -10.40
N SER A 273 36.65 3.13 -11.13
CA SER A 273 36.01 1.92 -10.59
C SER A 273 36.87 0.68 -10.87
N SER A 274 36.60 -0.46 -10.23
CA SER A 274 37.23 -1.71 -10.68
C SER A 274 36.66 -2.13 -12.04
N PHE A 275 37.47 -2.79 -12.87
CA PHE A 275 36.99 -3.37 -14.12
C PHE A 275 35.94 -4.44 -13.83
N ASN A 276 34.85 -4.40 -14.59
CA ASN A 276 33.80 -5.41 -14.59
C ASN A 276 33.21 -5.51 -16.00
N TYR A 277 33.03 -6.71 -16.52
CA TYR A 277 32.63 -6.94 -17.92
C TYR A 277 33.62 -6.33 -18.94
N GLY A 278 34.90 -6.22 -18.57
CA GLY A 278 35.97 -5.69 -19.42
C GLY A 278 36.00 -4.17 -19.54
N VAL A 279 35.24 -3.46 -18.70
CA VAL A 279 35.11 -2.00 -18.76
C VAL A 279 35.14 -1.39 -17.36
N ALA A 280 35.66 -0.17 -17.24
CA ALA A 280 35.66 0.58 -15.99
C ALA A 280 35.20 2.02 -16.22
N ALA A 281 34.38 2.54 -15.30
CA ALA A 281 34.05 3.95 -15.21
C ALA A 281 35.22 4.71 -14.57
N VAL A 282 35.59 5.85 -15.15
CA VAL A 282 36.63 6.77 -14.65
C VAL A 282 36.14 8.20 -14.73
N LYS A 283 36.72 9.06 -13.88
CA LYS A 283 36.54 10.51 -13.89
C LYS A 283 37.91 11.18 -13.98
N ASP A 284 38.07 12.08 -14.93
CA ASP A 284 39.31 12.81 -15.11
C ASP A 284 39.42 14.04 -14.19
N GLN A 285 40.41 14.89 -14.43
CA GLN A 285 40.64 16.11 -13.65
C GLN A 285 39.65 17.25 -13.94
N ASN A 286 38.96 17.22 -15.09
CA ASN A 286 37.95 18.20 -15.46
C ASN A 286 36.59 17.85 -14.84
N GLY A 287 36.44 16.62 -14.34
CA GLY A 287 35.20 16.11 -13.78
C GLY A 287 34.39 15.28 -14.78
N ASP A 288 34.89 15.12 -16.00
CA ASP A 288 34.28 14.35 -17.07
C ASP A 288 34.30 12.86 -16.75
N ALA A 289 33.13 12.22 -16.80
CA ALA A 289 32.99 10.79 -16.57
C ALA A 289 32.87 10.02 -17.89
N TYR A 290 33.58 8.90 -18.02
CA TYR A 290 33.51 8.03 -19.20
C TYR A 290 34.02 6.62 -18.87
N PHE A 291 33.95 5.72 -19.85
CA PHE A 291 34.34 4.32 -19.71
C PHE A 291 35.63 4.03 -20.47
N ILE A 292 36.48 3.18 -19.90
CA ILE A 292 37.74 2.73 -20.48
C ILE A 292 37.82 1.21 -20.57
N LEU A 293 38.62 0.73 -21.52
CA LEU A 293 39.05 -0.66 -21.69
C LEU A 293 40.30 -0.95 -20.84
N PRO A 294 40.69 -2.22 -20.61
CA PRO A 294 41.86 -2.56 -19.79
C PRO A 294 43.18 -2.00 -20.32
N SER A 295 43.22 -1.66 -21.61
CA SER A 295 44.34 -0.96 -22.26
C SER A 295 44.42 0.54 -21.93
N GLY A 296 43.43 1.12 -21.24
CA GLY A 296 43.29 2.54 -21.00
C GLY A 296 42.62 3.33 -22.12
N ALA A 297 42.37 2.70 -23.27
CA ALA A 297 41.62 3.32 -24.35
C ALA A 297 40.18 3.62 -23.91
N ARG A 298 39.61 4.75 -24.35
CA ARG A 298 38.19 5.03 -24.16
C ARG A 298 37.36 3.95 -24.85
N LEU A 299 36.31 3.48 -24.18
CA LEU A 299 35.33 2.56 -24.78
C LEU A 299 34.61 3.23 -25.95
N GLN A 300 34.32 4.53 -25.80
CA GLN A 300 33.74 5.39 -26.83
C GLN A 300 34.04 6.86 -26.53
N ASP A 301 33.80 7.74 -27.50
CA ASP A 301 34.06 9.18 -27.36
C ASP A 301 33.04 9.96 -26.52
N ALA A 302 31.98 9.30 -26.03
CA ALA A 302 30.98 9.93 -25.19
C ALA A 302 31.50 10.25 -23.78
N THR A 303 31.08 11.42 -23.28
CA THR A 303 31.33 11.91 -21.94
C THR A 303 30.00 12.12 -21.22
N TYR A 304 29.99 11.93 -19.90
CA TYR A 304 28.81 11.99 -19.06
C TYR A 304 29.05 12.87 -17.84
N LEU A 305 27.98 13.41 -17.26
CA LEU A 305 28.05 14.14 -16.00
C LEU A 305 28.39 13.19 -14.84
N ASP A 306 27.82 11.99 -14.87
CA ASP A 306 28.02 10.95 -13.89
C ASP A 306 27.84 9.56 -14.48
N THR A 307 28.51 8.58 -13.89
CA THR A 307 28.43 7.16 -14.30
C THR A 307 28.49 6.25 -13.08
N LYS A 308 27.71 5.17 -13.11
CA LYS A 308 27.88 4.06 -12.16
C LYS A 308 28.79 2.98 -12.74
N SER A 309 29.34 2.13 -11.87
CA SER A 309 30.09 0.94 -12.29
C SER A 309 29.21 -0.03 -13.10
N PHE A 310 29.84 -0.83 -13.95
CA PHE A 310 29.14 -1.90 -14.66
C PHE A 310 28.61 -2.96 -13.70
N LYS A 311 27.35 -3.36 -13.92
CA LYS A 311 26.70 -4.48 -13.25
C LYS A 311 25.76 -5.16 -14.24
N GLU A 312 25.85 -6.49 -14.33
CA GLU A 312 25.10 -7.28 -15.32
C GLU A 312 25.33 -6.86 -16.78
N GLY A 313 26.54 -6.38 -17.09
CA GLY A 313 26.88 -5.91 -18.43
C GLY A 313 26.33 -4.52 -18.79
N LEU A 314 25.65 -3.83 -17.87
CA LEU A 314 25.15 -2.46 -18.07
C LEU A 314 25.70 -1.49 -17.03
N ALA A 315 25.90 -0.24 -17.43
CA ALA A 315 26.26 0.86 -16.54
C ALA A 315 25.31 2.04 -16.74
N ALA A 316 24.87 2.65 -15.64
CA ALA A 316 24.11 3.88 -15.71
C ALA A 316 25.02 5.06 -16.08
N CYS A 317 24.54 5.91 -16.98
CA CYS A 317 25.22 7.13 -17.39
C CYS A 317 24.23 8.29 -17.41
N GLN A 318 24.66 9.47 -16.94
CA GLN A 318 23.84 10.68 -16.87
C GLN A 318 24.22 11.66 -17.97
N ASP A 319 23.22 12.10 -18.75
CA ASP A 319 23.41 13.11 -19.78
C ASP A 319 23.42 14.54 -19.21
N GLU A 320 23.59 15.51 -20.11
CA GLU A 320 23.56 16.95 -19.80
C GLU A 320 22.22 17.45 -19.23
N ASN A 321 21.13 16.68 -19.43
CA ASN A 321 19.80 16.99 -18.89
C ASN A 321 19.56 16.38 -17.50
N TYR A 322 20.61 15.84 -16.87
CA TYR A 322 20.55 15.13 -15.59
C TYR A 322 19.66 13.88 -15.63
N LEU A 323 19.42 13.31 -16.81
CA LEU A 323 18.66 12.08 -16.98
C LEU A 323 19.60 10.89 -17.17
N TYR A 324 19.27 9.80 -16.50
CA TYR A 324 20.00 8.55 -16.60
C TYR A 324 19.48 7.69 -17.75
N GLY A 325 20.44 7.13 -18.48
CA GLY A 325 20.30 6.02 -19.42
C GLY A 325 21.24 4.88 -19.02
N PHE A 326 21.33 3.85 -19.86
CA PHE A 326 22.25 2.73 -19.64
C PHE A 326 23.00 2.36 -20.91
N VAL A 327 24.31 2.16 -20.77
CA VAL A 327 25.20 1.66 -21.82
C VAL A 327 25.64 0.24 -21.53
N ASP A 328 25.89 -0.53 -22.59
CA ASP A 328 26.52 -1.84 -22.48
C ASP A 328 28.05 -1.78 -22.50
N ASN A 329 28.70 -2.94 -22.30
CA ASN A 329 30.15 -3.07 -22.31
C ASN A 329 30.81 -2.87 -23.69
N LYS A 330 30.02 -2.60 -24.74
CA LYS A 330 30.48 -2.18 -26.07
C LYS A 330 30.26 -0.67 -26.29
N GLY A 331 29.81 0.06 -25.27
CA GLY A 331 29.50 1.49 -25.31
C GLY A 331 28.11 1.82 -25.86
N ARG A 332 27.35 0.84 -26.36
CA ARG A 332 26.06 1.11 -27.00
C ARG A 332 25.04 1.54 -25.96
N LEU A 333 24.33 2.63 -26.22
CA LEU A 333 23.23 3.09 -25.37
C LEU A 333 22.03 2.15 -25.55
N VAL A 334 21.85 1.22 -24.60
CA VAL A 334 20.74 0.24 -24.60
C VAL A 334 19.46 0.88 -24.11
N VAL A 335 19.56 1.77 -23.12
CA VAL A 335 18.42 2.47 -22.54
C VAL A 335 18.66 3.97 -22.65
N GLN A 336 17.74 4.66 -23.33
CA GLN A 336 17.81 6.11 -23.53
C GLN A 336 17.76 6.89 -22.21
N HIS A 337 18.37 8.08 -22.19
CA HIS A 337 18.36 9.00 -21.05
C HIS A 337 16.95 9.55 -20.82
N LYS A 338 16.19 8.91 -19.91
CA LYS A 338 14.77 9.25 -19.68
C LYS A 338 14.32 9.10 -18.22
N TYR A 339 15.25 8.84 -17.31
CA TYR A 339 14.95 8.59 -15.90
C TYR A 339 15.68 9.57 -15.00
N ASN A 340 14.99 10.13 -14.01
CA ASN A 340 15.60 11.05 -13.05
C ASN A 340 16.47 10.32 -12.03
N THR A 341 16.09 9.09 -11.68
CA THR A 341 16.85 8.23 -10.77
C THR A 341 16.87 6.81 -11.29
N VAL A 342 17.94 6.07 -10.97
CA VAL A 342 18.09 4.67 -11.34
C VAL A 342 18.72 3.90 -10.20
N GLY A 343 18.29 2.65 -10.02
CA GLY A 343 18.88 1.68 -9.10
C GLY A 343 20.10 1.00 -9.72
N TRP A 344 20.28 -0.27 -9.37
CA TRP A 344 21.23 -1.17 -10.02
C TRP A 344 20.48 -2.29 -10.72
N PHE A 345 21.02 -2.81 -11.82
CA PHE A 345 20.53 -4.07 -12.36
C PHE A 345 20.81 -5.20 -11.35
N ASN A 346 19.74 -5.91 -10.98
CA ASN A 346 19.75 -7.13 -10.18
C ASN A 346 18.77 -8.13 -10.84
N GLU A 347 19.25 -9.31 -11.19
CA GLU A 347 18.46 -10.38 -11.82
C GLU A 347 17.84 -9.98 -13.18
N GLY A 348 18.52 -9.08 -13.91
CA GLY A 348 18.08 -8.55 -15.20
C GLY A 348 17.09 -7.39 -15.10
N ILE A 349 16.83 -6.88 -13.90
CA ILE A 349 15.80 -5.85 -13.64
C ILE A 349 16.40 -4.69 -12.86
N CYS A 350 15.97 -3.47 -13.19
CA CYS A 350 16.39 -2.27 -12.49
C CYS A 350 15.20 -1.40 -12.10
N ALA A 351 15.22 -0.88 -10.87
CA ALA A 351 14.31 0.18 -10.45
C ALA A 351 14.69 1.51 -11.13
N VAL A 352 13.71 2.20 -11.70
CA VAL A 352 13.90 3.49 -12.36
C VAL A 352 12.85 4.47 -11.87
N GLY A 353 13.23 5.73 -11.70
CA GLY A 353 12.36 6.79 -11.21
C GLY A 353 12.15 7.90 -12.24
N LYS A 354 10.93 8.40 -12.31
CA LYS A 354 10.54 9.59 -13.10
C LYS A 354 9.87 10.61 -12.21
N ASN A 355 10.13 11.88 -12.47
CA ASN A 355 9.39 12.97 -11.86
C ASN A 355 8.03 13.12 -12.56
N ILE A 356 6.95 12.92 -11.81
CA ILE A 356 5.56 13.03 -12.26
C ILE A 356 4.85 13.94 -11.25
N ASN A 357 4.35 15.08 -11.72
CA ASN A 357 3.65 16.08 -10.89
C ASN A 357 4.45 16.54 -9.65
N GLY A 358 5.76 16.70 -9.79
CA GLY A 358 6.64 17.17 -8.70
C GLY A 358 7.04 16.06 -7.70
N LYS A 359 6.64 14.81 -7.93
CA LYS A 359 6.99 13.64 -7.13
C LYS A 359 7.76 12.64 -7.97
N THR A 360 8.86 12.11 -7.44
CA THR A 360 9.53 10.97 -8.08
C THR A 360 8.73 9.70 -7.80
N LEU A 361 8.20 9.10 -8.86
CA LEU A 361 7.57 7.79 -8.83
C LEU A 361 8.47 6.77 -9.50
N TYR A 362 8.47 5.55 -8.97
CA TYR A 362 9.33 4.47 -9.39
C TYR A 362 8.53 3.37 -10.10
N GLY A 363 9.20 2.74 -11.06
CA GLY A 363 8.80 1.52 -11.75
C GLY A 363 10.02 0.64 -12.03
N TYR A 364 9.85 -0.43 -12.81
CA TYR A 364 10.93 -1.35 -13.15
C TYR A 364 11.09 -1.50 -14.66
N ILE A 365 12.33 -1.73 -15.08
CA ILE A 365 12.69 -2.04 -16.47
C ILE A 365 13.52 -3.31 -16.55
N ASP A 366 13.45 -4.00 -17.68
CA ASP A 366 14.40 -5.07 -18.00
C ASP A 366 15.72 -4.52 -18.55
N ASN A 367 16.68 -5.41 -18.78
CA ASN A 367 18.00 -5.10 -19.35
C ASN A 367 17.99 -4.65 -20.83
N LYS A 368 16.83 -4.61 -21.47
CA LYS A 368 16.63 -4.03 -22.81
C LYS A 368 15.95 -2.66 -22.72
N GLY A 369 15.60 -2.19 -21.53
CA GLY A 369 14.92 -0.94 -21.28
C GLY A 369 13.40 -1.00 -21.45
N ASN A 370 12.82 -2.19 -21.59
CA ASN A 370 11.37 -2.37 -21.62
C ASN A 370 10.81 -2.12 -20.23
N GLN A 371 9.77 -1.30 -20.15
CA GLN A 371 9.06 -1.03 -18.91
C GLN A 371 8.24 -2.25 -18.50
N LEU A 372 8.45 -2.74 -17.28
CA LEU A 372 7.77 -3.92 -16.73
C LEU A 372 6.48 -3.54 -15.99
N CYS A 373 6.47 -2.38 -15.34
CA CYS A 373 5.30 -1.82 -14.67
C CYS A 373 5.26 -0.29 -14.79
N ASP A 374 4.10 0.28 -14.52
CA ASP A 374 3.94 1.74 -14.47
C ASP A 374 4.68 2.38 -13.27
N PHE A 375 4.86 3.70 -13.35
CA PHE A 375 5.48 4.51 -12.31
C PHE A 375 4.46 4.82 -11.21
N LEU A 376 4.27 3.88 -10.29
CA LEU A 376 3.22 3.93 -9.26
C LEU A 376 3.76 3.96 -7.83
N TYR A 377 5.05 3.69 -7.64
CA TYR A 377 5.62 3.47 -6.31
C TYR A 377 6.38 4.71 -5.83
N ASP A 378 6.24 5.04 -4.55
CA ASP A 378 6.99 6.11 -3.88
C ASP A 378 8.44 5.70 -3.62
N GLU A 379 8.66 4.39 -3.38
CA GLU A 379 9.98 3.78 -3.30
C GLU A 379 9.94 2.39 -3.96
N ALA A 380 11.02 2.05 -4.66
CA ALA A 380 11.27 0.73 -5.22
C ALA A 380 12.68 0.26 -4.81
N LYS A 381 12.81 -0.95 -4.28
CA LYS A 381 14.11 -1.55 -3.93
C LYS A 381 14.56 -2.51 -5.03
N ASP A 382 15.85 -2.82 -5.03
CA ASP A 382 16.41 -3.80 -5.96
C ASP A 382 15.80 -5.20 -5.75
N PHE A 383 15.72 -5.98 -6.82
CA PHE A 383 15.26 -7.38 -6.78
C PHE A 383 16.21 -8.26 -5.97
N GLN A 384 15.63 -9.14 -5.15
CA GLN A 384 16.33 -10.14 -4.36
C GLN A 384 15.59 -11.47 -4.40
N GLY A 385 16.14 -12.43 -5.12
CA GLY A 385 15.60 -13.77 -5.25
C GLY A 385 14.22 -13.81 -5.92
N GLY A 386 13.99 -13.00 -6.95
CA GLY A 386 12.76 -12.96 -7.76
C GLY A 386 11.67 -12.01 -7.30
N VAL A 387 11.86 -11.32 -6.18
CA VAL A 387 10.90 -10.39 -5.56
C VAL A 387 11.57 -9.05 -5.24
N ALA A 388 10.83 -7.96 -5.36
CA ALA A 388 11.26 -6.64 -4.90
C ALA A 388 10.23 -6.02 -3.95
N ARG A 389 10.74 -5.24 -3.00
CA ARG A 389 9.91 -4.45 -2.09
C ARG A 389 9.59 -3.11 -2.74
N VAL A 390 8.32 -2.75 -2.69
CA VAL A 390 7.81 -1.46 -3.16
C VAL A 390 7.05 -0.78 -2.05
N LYS A 391 6.89 0.54 -2.15
CA LYS A 391 6.16 1.33 -1.17
C LYS A 391 5.24 2.31 -1.88
N THR A 392 4.01 2.42 -1.42
CA THR A 392 3.03 3.40 -1.88
C THR A 392 2.28 3.94 -0.67
N ASN A 393 2.10 5.27 -0.57
CA ASN A 393 1.38 5.92 0.52
C ASN A 393 1.90 5.52 1.91
N GLY A 394 3.21 5.35 2.05
CA GLY A 394 3.84 4.99 3.32
C GLY A 394 3.83 3.50 3.67
N LYS A 395 3.13 2.66 2.90
CA LYS A 395 2.99 1.21 3.15
C LYS A 395 3.78 0.39 2.15
N TYR A 396 4.34 -0.73 2.61
CA TYR A 396 5.13 -1.66 1.83
C TYR A 396 4.29 -2.77 1.22
N GLY A 397 4.69 -3.21 0.04
CA GLY A 397 4.20 -4.41 -0.65
C GLY A 397 5.33 -5.09 -1.41
N LEU A 398 5.00 -6.20 -2.07
CA LEU A 398 5.92 -7.00 -2.86
C LEU A 398 5.50 -7.02 -4.32
N VAL A 399 6.47 -6.98 -5.22
CA VAL A 399 6.28 -7.17 -6.66
C VAL A 399 7.18 -8.28 -7.18
N ASP A 400 6.70 -9.01 -8.18
CA ASP A 400 7.47 -10.02 -8.87
C ASP A 400 8.35 -9.44 -9.97
N ARG A 401 9.17 -10.29 -10.58
CA ARG A 401 10.10 -9.96 -11.66
C ARG A 401 9.45 -9.38 -12.93
N PHE A 402 8.12 -9.41 -13.05
CA PHE A 402 7.39 -8.79 -14.16
C PHE A 402 6.81 -7.43 -13.75
N GLY A 403 7.19 -6.92 -12.58
CA GLY A 403 6.62 -5.71 -11.99
C GLY A 403 5.18 -5.88 -11.54
N SER A 404 4.68 -7.12 -11.44
CA SER A 404 3.30 -7.39 -11.03
C SER A 404 3.23 -7.49 -9.49
N PRO A 405 2.21 -6.93 -8.83
CA PRO A 405 2.05 -7.06 -7.39
C PRO A 405 1.93 -8.54 -6.96
N ILE A 406 2.76 -8.95 -6.00
CA ILE A 406 2.61 -10.19 -5.23
C ILE A 406 1.71 -9.93 -4.03
N THR A 407 1.95 -8.81 -3.33
CA THR A 407 1.07 -8.30 -2.27
C THR A 407 0.71 -6.86 -2.53
N CYS A 408 -0.42 -6.42 -1.97
CA CYS A 408 -0.73 -5.00 -1.88
C CYS A 408 0.25 -4.27 -0.95
N CYS A 409 0.32 -2.95 -1.12
CA CYS A 409 1.05 -2.05 -0.21
C CYS A 409 0.19 -1.76 1.04
N ASP A 410 0.07 -2.72 1.95
CA ASP A 410 -0.70 -2.59 3.19
C ASP A 410 0.12 -2.87 4.47
N TYR A 411 1.38 -3.28 4.31
CA TYR A 411 2.30 -3.52 5.42
C TYR A 411 2.96 -2.22 5.90
N ASP A 412 3.11 -2.05 7.20
CA ASP A 412 3.90 -0.97 7.79
C ASP A 412 5.39 -1.14 7.51
N TYR A 413 5.84 -2.39 7.39
CA TYR A 413 7.24 -2.73 7.16
C TYR A 413 7.37 -4.13 6.56
N ILE A 414 8.31 -4.29 5.63
CA ILE A 414 8.79 -5.59 5.15
C ILE A 414 10.32 -5.57 5.18
N SER A 415 10.94 -6.51 5.91
CA SER A 415 12.40 -6.64 5.99
C SER A 415 13.00 -7.14 4.67
N GLU A 416 14.32 -7.15 4.58
CA GLU A 416 15.00 -7.91 3.53
C GLU A 416 14.71 -9.41 3.66
N PHE A 417 14.71 -10.10 2.52
CA PHE A 417 14.59 -11.54 2.48
C PHE A 417 15.88 -12.17 2.99
N LYS A 418 15.76 -13.05 3.98
CA LYS A 418 16.87 -13.82 4.48
C LYS A 418 17.19 -14.98 3.52
N ALA A 419 18.34 -15.62 3.72
CA ALA A 419 18.77 -16.76 2.92
C ALA A 419 17.81 -17.97 3.00
N ASP A 420 16.96 -18.03 4.03
CA ASP A 420 15.91 -19.05 4.18
C ASP A 420 14.65 -18.76 3.34
N GLY A 421 14.61 -17.63 2.63
CA GLY A 421 13.51 -17.27 1.72
C GLY A 421 12.36 -16.49 2.38
N TYR A 422 12.48 -16.11 3.65
CA TYR A 422 11.44 -15.39 4.38
C TYR A 422 11.86 -13.96 4.74
N ALA A 423 10.90 -13.05 4.75
CA ALA A 423 11.04 -11.68 5.26
C ALA A 423 10.09 -11.45 6.44
N LEU A 424 10.49 -10.63 7.41
CA LEU A 424 9.60 -10.19 8.48
C LEU A 424 8.69 -9.09 7.92
N ALA A 425 7.38 -9.27 8.03
CA ALA A 425 6.36 -8.32 7.61
C ALA A 425 5.53 -7.89 8.82
N LYS A 426 5.31 -6.58 8.94
CA LYS A 426 4.49 -5.99 9.99
C LYS A 426 3.27 -5.33 9.39
N ARG A 427 2.10 -5.70 9.90
CA ARG A 427 0.81 -5.09 9.55
C ARG A 427 0.10 -4.70 10.84
N SER A 428 0.11 -3.41 11.14
CA SER A 428 -0.35 -2.85 12.41
C SER A 428 0.35 -3.51 13.61
N ASN A 429 -0.40 -4.22 14.46
CA ASN A 429 0.14 -4.89 15.64
C ASN A 429 0.55 -6.35 15.38
N LEU A 430 0.38 -6.84 14.15
CA LEU A 430 0.75 -8.20 13.76
C LEU A 430 2.12 -8.22 13.11
N GLU A 431 2.98 -9.10 13.61
CA GLU A 431 4.27 -9.42 13.02
C GLU A 431 4.25 -10.87 12.54
N VAL A 432 4.45 -11.05 11.24
CA VAL A 432 4.44 -12.35 10.56
C VAL A 432 5.65 -12.44 9.65
N TYR A 433 5.95 -13.65 9.19
CA TYR A 433 6.88 -13.87 8.10
C TYR A 433 6.12 -13.98 6.79
N ILE A 434 6.69 -13.45 5.71
CA ILE A 434 6.17 -13.55 4.36
C ILE A 434 7.20 -14.22 3.47
N ASP A 435 6.77 -15.14 2.61
CA ASP A 435 7.63 -15.73 1.58
C ASP A 435 7.57 -14.93 0.26
N LYS A 436 8.23 -15.44 -0.77
CA LYS A 436 8.36 -14.76 -2.07
C LYS A 436 7.08 -14.85 -2.90
N GLU A 437 6.19 -15.75 -2.55
CA GLU A 437 4.89 -15.96 -3.16
C GLU A 437 3.81 -15.11 -2.47
N GLY A 438 4.15 -14.44 -1.38
CA GLY A 438 3.26 -13.59 -0.60
C GLY A 438 2.45 -14.33 0.46
N GLN A 439 2.74 -15.61 0.69
CA GLN A 439 2.09 -16.41 1.72
C GLN A 439 2.67 -16.09 3.10
N LEU A 440 1.80 -16.13 4.11
CA LEU A 440 2.10 -15.70 5.47
C LEU A 440 2.42 -16.90 6.37
N TRP A 441 3.39 -16.70 7.25
CA TRP A 441 4.00 -17.71 8.09
C TRP A 441 4.24 -17.20 9.51
N ALA A 442 4.08 -18.07 10.50
CA ALA A 442 4.49 -17.83 11.89
C ALA A 442 5.66 -18.74 12.23
N LYS A 443 6.60 -18.26 13.06
CA LYS A 443 7.74 -19.05 13.50
C LYS A 443 7.48 -19.65 14.88
N VAL A 444 7.27 -20.97 14.94
CA VAL A 444 6.98 -21.73 16.17
C VAL A 444 8.08 -22.76 16.38
N ASN A 445 8.78 -22.70 17.52
CA ASN A 445 9.90 -23.58 17.85
C ASN A 445 10.97 -23.68 16.73
N GLY A 446 11.26 -22.54 16.09
CA GLY A 446 12.23 -22.46 14.99
C GLY A 446 11.73 -22.93 13.62
N LYS A 447 10.51 -23.48 13.52
CA LYS A 447 9.89 -23.91 12.27
C LYS A 447 8.86 -22.90 11.78
N TYR A 448 8.77 -22.71 10.47
CA TYR A 448 7.76 -21.87 9.83
C TYR A 448 6.47 -22.68 9.64
N VAL A 449 5.35 -22.13 10.11
CA VAL A 449 4.01 -22.73 9.98
C VAL A 449 3.12 -21.74 9.23
N ALA A 450 2.48 -22.20 8.15
CA ALA A 450 1.62 -21.35 7.35
C ALA A 450 0.44 -20.86 8.19
N VAL A 451 0.12 -19.58 8.05
CA VAL A 451 -1.02 -18.94 8.71
C VAL A 451 -1.91 -18.29 7.65
N LYS A 452 -3.22 -18.44 7.84
CA LYS A 452 -4.24 -17.68 7.11
C LYS A 452 -4.91 -16.75 8.09
N PHE A 453 -5.09 -15.50 7.69
CA PHE A 453 -5.86 -14.51 8.43
C PHE A 453 -7.31 -14.53 7.99
#